data_AF-A0A6P7TV68-F1
#
_entry.id   AF-A0A6P7TV68-F1
#
_cell.length_a   1.000
_cell.length_b   1.000
_cell.length_c   1.000
_cell.angle_alpha   90.00
_cell.angle_beta   90.00
_cell.angle_gamma   90.00
#
_symmetry.space_group_name_H-M   'P 1'
#
loop_
_entity.id
_entity.type
_entity.pdbx_description
1 polymer ?
#
loop_
_entity_poly.entity_id
_entity_poly.type
_entity_poly.pdbx_seq_one_letter_code
_entity_poly.pdbx_strand_id
1 'polypeptide(L)'
;MPQENLEEEGLPKNPDLQLAQSVFLLSTKKYKNDASIAKKIMDKVKEDNMAPFYETVCIAQLGFKLDENLLKKMKETNEKDLKAIDVKIEDAEKNLGETEVRDFMLEKAEYLSRIGDKEGALTQFQKTSDKTVTLGYRLDLVFHLIRIGLFYMDHELITRYLEKAQTLIDEGGDWDRRNRLKVYRGVYCMSIRDFKKAASLFLDTVATFTSYELMDYQTFVTYTVFCCTIALERPKLREQVIKGSEILEVLHSLPNVKSFLFSLYDCQYASFFRILAWVEETMQYDRLLSPHYRYYIREMRIVAYSQLLESYRSLTLAYMAETFGVTVEFIDQELSRFIAAGRLHCKIDKVGGIVETNRPDSKNWQYQATIRQGDILLNRVQKLSRVINI
;
A
#
# COMPACT_ATOMS: atom_id res chain seq x y z
N MET A 1 -7.53 -23.79 13.98
CA MET A 1 -7.10 -23.05 15.18
C MET A 1 -7.84 -21.72 15.20
N PRO A 2 -8.30 -21.21 16.35
CA PRO A 2 -9.06 -19.98 16.39
C PRO A 2 -8.22 -18.82 15.85
N GLN A 3 -8.83 -17.96 15.02
CA GLN A 3 -8.22 -16.77 14.41
C GLN A 3 -7.60 -15.81 15.45
N GLU A 4 -8.02 -15.92 16.70
CA GLU A 4 -7.60 -15.07 17.82
C GLU A 4 -6.13 -15.30 18.26
N ASN A 5 -5.55 -16.48 18.03
CA ASN A 5 -4.16 -16.76 18.44
C ASN A 5 -3.09 -16.16 17.51
N LEU A 6 -3.45 -15.67 16.33
CA LEU A 6 -2.49 -15.13 15.36
C LEU A 6 -2.19 -13.64 15.61
N GLU A 7 -3.12 -12.90 16.22
CA GLU A 7 -2.92 -11.46 16.50
C GLU A 7 -1.88 -11.22 17.60
N GLU A 8 -1.64 -12.21 18.47
CA GLU A 8 -0.67 -12.15 19.57
C GLU A 8 0.80 -12.34 19.13
N GLU A 9 1.06 -12.78 17.89
CA GLU A 9 2.42 -13.02 17.36
C GLU A 9 3.04 -11.82 16.60
N GLY A 10 2.32 -10.69 16.49
CA GLY A 10 2.83 -9.47 15.85
C GLY A 10 3.77 -8.66 16.74
N LEU A 11 4.77 -7.94 16.16
CA LEU A 11 5.54 -6.97 16.96
C LEU A 11 4.61 -5.87 17.50
N PRO A 12 5.02 -5.14 18.55
CA PRO A 12 4.29 -3.95 19.01
C PRO A 12 3.88 -3.03 17.85
N LYS A 13 2.61 -2.60 17.88
CA LYS A 13 1.98 -1.70 16.89
C LYS A 13 2.46 -0.24 17.06
N ASN A 14 3.77 -0.03 17.07
CA ASN A 14 4.41 1.27 17.23
C ASN A 14 5.25 1.56 15.97
N PRO A 15 4.92 2.58 15.15
CA PRO A 15 3.77 3.49 15.20
C PRO A 15 2.45 2.90 14.66
N ASP A 16 1.31 3.34 15.20
CA ASP A 16 -0.02 2.86 14.79
C ASP A 16 -0.44 3.42 13.42
N LEU A 17 -0.33 2.57 12.39
CA LEU A 17 -0.69 2.91 11.01
C LEU A 17 -2.20 3.13 10.83
N GLN A 18 -3.06 2.57 11.71
CA GLN A 18 -4.50 2.82 11.68
C GLN A 18 -4.83 4.25 12.08
N LEU A 19 -3.99 4.86 12.92
CA LEU A 19 -4.14 6.25 13.33
C LEU A 19 -3.84 7.18 12.15
N ALA A 20 -2.80 6.91 11.37
CA ALA A 20 -2.52 7.64 10.12
C ALA A 20 -3.63 7.48 9.08
N GLN A 21 -4.25 6.29 8.98
CA GLN A 21 -5.42 6.07 8.13
C GLN A 21 -6.61 6.92 8.57
N SER A 22 -6.89 6.96 9.88
CA SER A 22 -8.02 7.71 10.44
C SER A 22 -7.86 9.22 10.23
N VAL A 23 -6.63 9.72 10.36
CA VAL A 23 -6.28 11.11 10.05
C VAL A 23 -6.50 11.41 8.56
N PHE A 24 -6.07 10.51 7.67
CA PHE A 24 -6.29 10.65 6.24
C PHE A 24 -7.79 10.67 5.88
N LEU A 25 -8.60 9.81 6.50
CA LEU A 25 -10.05 9.79 6.31
C LEU A 25 -10.68 11.15 6.63
N LEU A 26 -10.31 11.78 7.74
CA LEU A 26 -10.81 13.10 8.10
C LEU A 26 -10.32 14.23 7.17
N SER A 27 -9.18 14.07 6.50
CA SER A 27 -8.75 15.01 5.46
C SER A 27 -9.62 14.95 4.19
N THR A 28 -10.36 13.86 4.01
CA THR A 28 -11.17 13.61 2.81
C THR A 28 -12.52 14.31 2.88
N LYS A 29 -12.98 14.89 1.76
CA LYS A 29 -14.20 15.72 1.67
C LYS A 29 -15.49 15.08 2.21
N LYS A 30 -15.64 13.74 2.13
CA LYS A 30 -16.84 13.01 2.57
C LYS A 30 -16.90 12.80 4.09
N TYR A 31 -15.74 12.69 4.76
CA TYR A 31 -15.62 12.33 6.18
C TYR A 31 -15.07 13.47 7.06
N LYS A 32 -14.93 14.66 6.48
CA LYS A 32 -14.29 15.83 7.11
C LYS A 32 -14.87 16.24 8.47
N ASN A 33 -16.13 15.87 8.75
CA ASN A 33 -16.86 16.25 9.98
C ASN A 33 -17.35 15.04 10.80
N ASP A 34 -16.83 13.84 10.56
CA ASP A 34 -17.30 12.64 11.27
C ASP A 34 -16.79 12.61 12.72
N ALA A 35 -17.70 12.91 13.65
CA ALA A 35 -17.42 12.98 15.09
C ALA A 35 -16.97 11.64 15.69
N SER A 36 -17.30 10.51 15.07
CA SER A 36 -16.88 9.18 15.51
C SER A 36 -15.40 8.91 15.24
N ILE A 37 -14.90 9.30 14.08
CA ILE A 37 -13.50 9.16 13.69
C ILE A 37 -12.64 10.15 14.48
N ALA A 38 -13.13 11.39 14.65
CA ALA A 38 -12.49 12.37 15.52
C ALA A 38 -12.37 11.88 16.98
N LYS A 39 -13.42 11.25 17.54
CA LYS A 39 -13.35 10.64 18.87
C LYS A 39 -12.32 9.52 18.96
N LYS A 40 -12.29 8.59 18.00
CA LYS A 40 -11.29 7.51 17.97
C LYS A 40 -9.86 8.03 17.93
N ILE A 41 -9.60 9.11 17.18
CA ILE A 41 -8.29 9.75 17.15
C ILE A 41 -8.00 10.42 18.50
N MET A 42 -8.96 11.15 19.06
CA MET A 42 -8.77 11.82 20.36
C MET A 42 -8.57 10.84 21.51
N ASP A 43 -9.22 9.68 21.48
CA ASP A 43 -9.06 8.64 22.50
C ASP A 43 -7.68 8.00 22.38
N LYS A 44 -7.23 7.62 21.17
CA LYS A 44 -5.87 7.11 20.96
C LYS A 44 -4.78 8.14 21.26
N VAL A 45 -4.98 9.41 20.88
CA VAL A 45 -4.03 10.49 21.20
C VAL A 45 -3.90 10.70 22.72
N LYS A 46 -4.99 10.51 23.48
CA LYS A 46 -4.97 10.56 24.94
C LYS A 46 -4.37 9.32 25.59
N GLU A 47 -4.58 8.14 25.01
CA GLU A 47 -3.99 6.88 25.48
C GLU A 47 -2.47 6.86 25.27
N ASP A 48 -2.00 7.33 24.11
CA ASP A 48 -0.58 7.26 23.71
C ASP A 48 0.20 8.57 23.96
N ASN A 49 -0.44 9.60 24.51
CA ASN A 49 0.13 10.93 24.79
C ASN A 49 0.94 11.51 23.60
N MET A 50 0.39 11.42 22.37
CA MET A 50 1.08 11.81 21.14
C MET A 50 1.11 13.33 20.92
N ALA A 51 1.91 14.06 21.69
CA ALA A 51 1.96 15.53 21.64
C ALA A 51 2.47 16.11 20.30
N PRO A 52 3.61 15.66 19.72
CA PRO A 52 4.07 16.12 18.40
C PRO A 52 3.10 15.77 17.26
N PHE A 53 2.48 14.60 17.33
CA PHE A 53 1.50 14.17 16.34
C PHE A 53 0.20 14.98 16.43
N TYR A 54 -0.24 15.33 17.64
CA TYR A 54 -1.39 16.22 17.84
C TYR A 54 -1.13 17.63 17.29
N GLU A 55 0.07 18.18 17.46
CA GLU A 55 0.44 19.47 16.87
C GLU A 55 0.40 19.41 15.34
N THR A 56 1.04 18.41 14.73
CA THR A 56 1.06 18.26 13.25
C THR A 56 -0.32 17.99 12.67
N VAL A 57 -1.16 17.18 13.33
CA VAL A 57 -2.51 16.85 12.85
C VAL A 57 -3.52 17.98 13.06
N CYS A 58 -3.51 18.65 14.23
CA CYS A 58 -4.38 19.79 14.48
C CYS A 58 -4.02 21.01 13.62
N ILE A 59 -2.72 21.29 13.44
CA ILE A 59 -2.24 22.48 12.71
C ILE A 59 -2.31 22.26 11.19
N ALA A 60 -1.88 21.10 10.67
CA ALA A 60 -1.67 20.94 9.23
C ALA A 60 -2.85 20.34 8.45
N GLN A 61 -3.72 19.52 9.07
CA GLN A 61 -4.69 18.71 8.33
C GLN A 61 -6.16 18.91 8.68
N LEU A 62 -6.48 19.30 9.92
CA LEU A 62 -7.88 19.27 10.40
C LEU A 62 -8.48 20.60 10.85
N GLY A 63 -7.66 21.63 11.09
CA GLY A 63 -8.17 22.93 11.56
C GLY A 63 -8.95 22.83 12.87
N PHE A 64 -8.71 21.79 13.68
CA PHE A 64 -9.28 21.66 15.01
C PHE A 64 -8.68 22.71 15.94
N LYS A 65 -9.49 23.25 16.86
CA LYS A 65 -9.00 24.14 17.92
C LYS A 65 -8.07 23.35 18.83
N LEU A 66 -6.86 23.85 19.02
CA LEU A 66 -5.87 23.26 19.92
C LEU A 66 -6.35 23.39 21.37
N ASP A 67 -6.53 22.27 22.04
CA ASP A 67 -6.73 22.27 23.50
C ASP A 67 -5.36 22.44 24.18
N GLU A 68 -4.95 23.69 24.41
CA GLU A 68 -3.65 24.05 25.01
C GLU A 68 -3.41 23.38 26.38
N ASN A 69 -4.48 23.16 27.14
CA ASN A 69 -4.42 22.49 28.44
C ASN A 69 -4.15 20.99 28.33
N LEU A 70 -4.64 20.33 27.28
CA LEU A 70 -4.39 18.92 27.03
C LEU A 70 -2.96 18.73 26.52
N LEU A 71 -2.50 19.64 25.65
CA LEU A 71 -1.12 19.66 25.14
C LEU A 71 -0.08 19.84 26.24
N LYS A 72 -0.30 20.78 27.18
CA LYS A 72 0.62 20.98 28.31
C LYS A 72 0.70 19.74 29.20
N LYS A 73 -0.44 19.10 29.51
CA LYS A 73 -0.47 17.85 30.27
C LYS A 73 0.29 16.73 29.56
N MET A 74 0.08 16.57 28.25
CA MET A 74 0.78 15.55 27.46
C MET A 74 2.29 15.82 27.35
N LYS A 75 2.71 17.08 27.22
CA LYS A 75 4.15 17.44 27.24
C LYS A 75 4.78 17.16 28.59
N GLU A 76 4.09 17.48 29.68
CA GLU A 76 4.58 17.20 31.04
C GLU A 76 4.66 15.70 31.34
N THR A 77 3.72 14.88 30.87
CA THR A 77 3.81 13.41 31.00
C THR A 77 4.95 12.86 30.15
N ASN A 78 5.09 13.34 28.91
CA ASN A 78 6.16 12.88 28.01
C ASN A 78 7.55 13.23 28.55
N GLU A 79 7.74 14.42 29.11
CA GLU A 79 9.01 14.78 29.74
C GLU A 79 9.31 13.93 30.98
N LYS A 80 8.29 13.58 31.78
CA LYS A 80 8.48 12.72 32.96
C LYS A 80 8.89 11.31 32.56
N ASP A 81 8.21 10.73 31.59
CA ASP A 81 8.50 9.38 31.11
C ASP A 81 9.85 9.32 30.38
N LEU A 82 10.18 10.31 29.56
CA LEU A 82 11.50 10.40 28.92
C LEU A 82 12.62 10.52 29.96
N LYS A 83 12.44 11.34 31.00
CA LYS A 83 13.42 11.45 32.09
C LYS A 83 13.53 10.14 32.88
N ALA A 84 12.42 9.44 33.12
CA ALA A 84 12.44 8.14 33.79
C ALA A 84 13.20 7.09 32.97
N ILE A 85 13.01 7.07 31.64
CA ILE A 85 13.74 6.19 30.74
C ILE A 85 15.23 6.59 30.67
N ASP A 86 15.55 7.88 30.67
CA ASP A 86 16.94 8.35 30.68
C ASP A 86 17.69 7.96 31.96
N VAL A 87 17.04 8.06 33.12
CA VAL A 87 17.61 7.57 34.40
C VAL A 87 17.84 6.06 34.34
N LYS A 88 16.90 5.28 33.78
CA LYS A 88 17.10 3.84 33.59
C LYS A 88 18.28 3.53 32.66
N ILE A 89 18.48 4.31 31.59
CA ILE A 89 19.62 4.15 30.68
C ILE A 89 20.92 4.47 31.42
N GLU A 90 20.98 5.57 32.17
CA GLU A 90 22.18 5.92 32.95
C GLU A 90 22.50 4.89 34.04
N ASP A 91 21.47 4.34 34.71
CA ASP A 91 21.64 3.30 35.72
C ASP A 91 22.09 1.98 35.07
N ALA A 92 21.57 1.65 33.88
CA ALA A 92 22.00 0.49 33.12
C ALA A 92 23.43 0.63 32.60
N GLU A 93 23.85 1.83 32.17
CA GLU A 93 25.22 2.10 31.74
C GLU A 93 26.22 2.01 32.90
N LYS A 94 25.79 2.32 34.14
CA LYS A 94 26.64 2.26 35.34
C LYS A 94 26.68 0.86 35.98
N ASN A 95 25.57 0.12 35.96
CA ASN A 95 25.40 -1.09 36.76
C ASN A 95 25.21 -2.39 35.94
N LEU A 96 24.84 -2.31 34.66
CA LEU A 96 24.38 -3.46 33.87
C LEU A 96 25.19 -3.64 32.57
N GLY A 97 24.94 -4.74 31.87
CA GLY A 97 25.63 -5.09 30.62
C GLY A 97 25.07 -4.38 29.38
N GLU A 98 25.82 -4.44 28.27
CA GLU A 98 25.46 -3.82 26.99
C GLU A 98 24.09 -4.25 26.44
N THR A 99 23.64 -5.46 26.79
CA THR A 99 22.32 -5.99 26.40
C THR A 99 21.16 -5.24 27.04
N GLU A 100 21.28 -4.88 28.31
CA GLU A 100 20.21 -4.18 29.03
C GLU A 100 20.17 -2.70 28.64
N VAL A 101 21.34 -2.08 28.46
CA VAL A 101 21.45 -0.72 27.90
C VAL A 101 20.75 -0.63 26.55
N ARG A 102 20.93 -1.64 25.68
CA ARG A 102 20.26 -1.70 24.39
C ARG A 102 18.73 -1.78 24.54
N ASP A 103 18.23 -2.63 25.42
CA ASP A 103 16.78 -2.83 25.58
C ASP A 103 16.10 -1.56 26.08
N PHE A 104 16.71 -0.83 27.02
CA PHE A 104 16.22 0.48 27.44
C PHE A 104 16.33 1.55 26.35
N MET A 105 17.39 1.50 25.53
CA MET A 105 17.50 2.41 24.37
C MET A 105 16.45 2.11 23.30
N LEU A 106 16.04 0.86 23.14
CA LEU A 106 14.96 0.43 22.26
C LEU A 106 13.61 0.87 22.81
N GLU A 107 13.36 0.69 24.11
CA GLU A 107 12.16 1.19 24.80
C GLU A 107 12.03 2.72 24.63
N LYS A 108 13.15 3.46 24.73
CA LYS A 108 13.18 4.90 24.44
C LYS A 108 12.81 5.20 22.99
N ALA A 109 13.34 4.44 22.03
CA ALA A 109 13.08 4.65 20.61
C ALA A 109 11.62 4.33 20.24
N GLU A 110 11.05 3.28 20.83
CA GLU A 110 9.63 2.94 20.71
C GLU A 110 8.73 3.99 21.35
N TYR A 111 9.12 4.52 22.51
CA TYR A 111 8.38 5.61 23.15
C TYR A 111 8.40 6.87 22.28
N LEU A 112 9.56 7.23 21.72
CA LEU A 112 9.70 8.37 20.78
C LEU A 112 8.90 8.18 19.48
N SER A 113 8.82 6.94 18.97
CA SER A 113 7.99 6.64 17.81
C SER A 113 6.50 6.69 18.13
N ARG A 114 6.10 6.25 19.34
CA ARG A 114 4.73 6.32 19.83
C ARG A 114 4.26 7.76 19.99
N ILE A 115 5.07 8.66 20.55
CA ILE A 115 4.70 10.08 20.65
C ILE A 115 4.63 10.79 19.27
N GLY A 116 5.27 10.21 18.25
CA GLY A 116 5.32 10.75 16.89
C GLY A 116 6.45 11.75 16.66
N ASP A 117 7.53 11.74 17.45
CA ASP A 117 8.71 12.56 17.16
C ASP A 117 9.60 11.86 16.11
N LYS A 118 9.49 12.30 14.85
CA LYS A 118 10.20 11.69 13.72
C LYS A 118 11.72 11.82 13.85
N GLU A 119 12.23 12.99 14.20
CA GLU A 119 13.67 13.25 14.22
C GLU A 119 14.35 12.63 15.44
N GLY A 120 13.72 12.77 16.62
CA GLY A 120 14.17 12.14 17.85
C GLY A 120 14.21 10.62 17.73
N ALA A 121 13.17 10.00 17.16
CA ALA A 121 13.14 8.56 16.93
C ALA A 121 14.24 8.11 15.97
N LEU A 122 14.42 8.78 14.82
CA LEU A 122 15.43 8.40 13.83
C LEU A 122 16.85 8.39 14.41
N THR A 123 17.21 9.41 15.19
CA THR A 123 18.54 9.50 15.80
C THR A 123 18.74 8.41 16.86
N GLN A 124 17.72 8.12 17.67
CA GLN A 124 17.80 7.08 18.69
C GLN A 124 17.87 5.68 18.07
N PHE A 125 17.09 5.41 17.01
CA PHE A 125 17.16 4.14 16.27
C PHE A 125 18.50 3.91 15.56
N GLN A 126 19.17 4.98 15.12
CA GLN A 126 20.54 4.86 14.59
C GLN A 126 21.52 4.48 15.69
N LYS A 127 21.48 5.18 16.84
CA LYS A 127 22.33 4.86 18.01
C LYS A 127 22.13 3.43 18.52
N THR A 128 20.89 2.95 18.57
CA THR A 128 20.60 1.56 18.96
C THR A 128 21.16 0.58 17.93
N SER A 129 21.01 0.87 16.63
CA SER A 129 21.51 -0.01 15.56
C SER A 129 23.03 -0.21 15.62
N ASP A 130 23.79 0.85 15.95
CA ASP A 130 25.24 0.80 16.09
C ASP A 130 25.69 -0.09 17.27
N LYS A 131 24.93 -0.06 18.39
CA LYS A 131 25.19 -0.89 19.57
C LYS A 131 24.70 -2.34 19.41
N THR A 132 23.76 -2.61 18.51
CA THR A 132 23.24 -3.97 18.32
C THR A 132 24.21 -4.86 17.54
N VAL A 133 24.52 -6.04 18.08
CA VAL A 133 25.42 -7.01 17.44
C VAL A 133 24.65 -8.09 16.67
N THR A 134 23.51 -8.55 17.19
CA THR A 134 22.73 -9.63 16.57
C THR A 134 21.93 -9.15 15.36
N LEU A 135 22.00 -9.91 14.26
CA LEU A 135 21.33 -9.61 12.99
C LEU A 135 19.80 -9.51 13.12
N GLY A 136 19.17 -10.41 13.90
CA GLY A 136 17.71 -10.41 14.10
C GLY A 136 17.19 -9.09 14.68
N TYR A 137 17.81 -8.60 15.75
CA TYR A 137 17.45 -7.32 16.35
C TYR A 137 17.74 -6.13 15.43
N ARG A 138 18.81 -6.17 14.62
CA ARG A 138 19.06 -5.15 13.59
C ARG A 138 17.93 -5.08 12.58
N LEU A 139 17.43 -6.23 12.10
CA LEU A 139 16.31 -6.29 11.18
C LEU A 139 15.05 -5.71 11.79
N ASP A 140 14.76 -6.03 13.05
CA ASP A 140 13.56 -5.53 13.74
C ASP A 140 13.61 -4.00 13.90
N LEU A 141 14.78 -3.41 14.18
CA LEU A 141 14.97 -1.96 14.19
C LEU A 141 14.76 -1.33 12.79
N VAL A 142 15.27 -1.97 11.74
CA VAL A 142 15.06 -1.51 10.36
C VAL A 142 13.58 -1.56 9.98
N PHE A 143 12.83 -2.58 10.42
CA PHE A 143 11.38 -2.63 10.21
C PHE A 143 10.63 -1.50 10.93
N HIS A 144 11.04 -1.12 12.14
CA HIS A 144 10.49 0.06 12.82
C HIS A 144 10.73 1.35 12.02
N LEU A 145 11.95 1.52 11.48
CA LEU A 145 12.30 2.68 10.64
C LEU A 145 11.46 2.74 9.35
N ILE A 146 11.21 1.59 8.72
CA ILE A 146 10.33 1.50 7.55
C ILE A 146 8.88 1.86 7.94
N ARG A 147 8.39 1.40 9.10
CA ARG A 147 7.05 1.76 9.60
C ARG A 147 6.91 3.26 9.84
N ILE A 148 7.90 3.92 10.44
CA ILE A 148 7.93 5.38 10.59
C ILE A 148 7.91 6.06 9.21
N GLY A 149 8.68 5.54 8.26
CA GLY A 149 8.66 6.01 6.87
C GLY A 149 7.27 5.89 6.22
N LEU A 150 6.59 4.75 6.39
CA LEU A 150 5.23 4.51 5.89
C LEU A 150 4.16 5.33 6.63
N PHE A 151 4.39 5.68 7.89
CA PHE A 151 3.50 6.53 8.66
C PHE A 151 3.52 7.97 8.10
N TYR A 152 4.71 8.51 7.85
CA TYR A 152 4.89 9.86 7.27
C TYR A 152 4.86 9.90 5.73
N MET A 153 4.78 8.75 5.06
CA MET A 153 4.86 8.61 3.60
C MET A 153 6.12 9.24 2.98
N ASP A 154 7.27 9.05 3.64
CA ASP A 154 8.57 9.53 3.16
C ASP A 154 9.24 8.49 2.25
N HIS A 155 9.10 8.67 0.93
CA HIS A 155 9.57 7.72 -0.07
C HIS A 155 11.09 7.49 -0.04
N GLU A 156 11.90 8.51 0.24
CA GLU A 156 13.36 8.38 0.26
C GLU A 156 13.83 7.58 1.47
N LEU A 157 13.19 7.79 2.62
CA LEU A 157 13.50 7.05 3.83
C LEU A 157 13.18 5.57 3.64
N ILE A 158 12.01 5.27 3.08
CA ILE A 158 11.55 3.90 2.85
C ILE A 158 12.48 3.16 1.89
N THR A 159 12.89 3.77 0.77
CA THR A 159 13.79 3.10 -0.19
C THR A 159 15.14 2.76 0.42
N ARG A 160 15.77 3.70 1.12
CA ARG A 160 17.07 3.49 1.76
C ARG A 160 17.02 2.35 2.79
N TYR A 161 15.98 2.30 3.61
CA TYR A 161 15.86 1.26 4.63
C TYR A 161 15.37 -0.09 4.08
N LEU A 162 14.58 -0.11 2.99
CA LEU A 162 14.26 -1.36 2.29
C LEU A 162 15.50 -2.01 1.66
N GLU A 163 16.40 -1.21 1.07
CA GLU A 163 17.67 -1.71 0.52
C GLU A 163 18.58 -2.25 1.63
N LYS A 164 18.71 -1.53 2.74
CA LYS A 164 19.45 -2.01 3.93
C LYS A 164 18.85 -3.29 4.53
N ALA A 165 17.52 -3.38 4.58
CA ALA A 165 16.86 -4.60 5.04
C ALA A 165 17.16 -5.78 4.10
N GLN A 166 17.17 -5.54 2.79
CA GLN A 166 17.50 -6.58 1.81
C GLN A 166 18.92 -7.10 2.02
N THR A 167 19.92 -6.23 2.18
CA THR A 167 21.31 -6.67 2.41
C THR A 167 21.44 -7.46 3.71
N LEU A 168 20.78 -7.02 4.79
CA LEU A 168 20.82 -7.73 6.08
C LEU A 168 20.13 -9.10 6.01
N ILE A 169 19.07 -9.25 5.21
CA ILE A 169 18.43 -10.56 5.02
C ILE A 169 19.29 -11.50 4.19
N ASP A 170 19.99 -10.98 3.19
CA ASP A 170 20.90 -11.77 2.35
C ASP A 170 22.13 -12.25 3.16
N GLU A 171 22.54 -11.52 4.20
CA GLU A 171 23.62 -11.90 5.13
C GLU A 171 23.23 -13.03 6.10
N GLY A 172 21.94 -13.28 6.35
CA GLY A 172 21.51 -14.37 7.24
C GLY A 172 20.17 -14.16 7.95
N GLY A 173 19.16 -13.60 7.27
CA GLY A 173 17.85 -13.35 7.86
C GLY A 173 16.99 -14.61 8.02
N ASP A 174 16.27 -14.69 9.14
CA ASP A 174 15.27 -15.74 9.37
C ASP A 174 14.17 -15.72 8.32
N TRP A 175 13.60 -16.90 8.06
CA TRP A 175 12.55 -17.08 7.07
C TRP A 175 11.32 -16.20 7.32
N ASP A 176 10.88 -16.05 8.59
CA ASP A 176 9.76 -15.19 8.95
C ASP A 176 10.04 -13.70 8.65
N ARG A 177 11.22 -13.21 9.03
CA ARG A 177 11.66 -11.82 8.76
C ARG A 177 11.75 -11.55 7.25
N ARG A 178 12.10 -12.55 6.45
CA ARG A 178 12.07 -12.45 4.98
C ARG A 178 10.66 -12.25 4.43
N ASN A 179 9.67 -12.94 4.98
CA ASN A 179 8.27 -12.75 4.59
C ASN A 179 7.75 -11.38 5.00
N ARG A 180 8.07 -10.92 6.21
CA ARG A 180 7.73 -9.55 6.65
C ARG A 180 8.32 -8.50 5.70
N LEU A 181 9.59 -8.62 5.32
CA LEU A 181 10.20 -7.71 4.36
C LEU A 181 9.46 -7.71 3.01
N LYS A 182 9.04 -8.88 2.51
CA LYS A 182 8.24 -8.97 1.28
C LYS A 182 6.92 -8.20 1.42
N VAL A 183 6.23 -8.30 2.56
CA VAL A 183 5.00 -7.54 2.83
C VAL A 183 5.28 -6.03 2.86
N TYR A 184 6.28 -5.59 3.63
CA TYR A 184 6.69 -4.17 3.69
C TYR A 184 7.01 -3.61 2.29
N ARG A 185 7.78 -4.37 1.50
CA ARG A 185 8.14 -4.01 0.13
C ARG A 185 6.92 -4.02 -0.79
N GLY A 186 6.01 -4.96 -0.64
CA GLY A 186 4.76 -5.04 -1.40
C GLY A 186 3.87 -3.83 -1.15
N VAL A 187 3.68 -3.44 0.12
CA VAL A 187 2.93 -2.24 0.52
C VAL A 187 3.55 -0.98 -0.07
N TYR A 188 4.88 -0.86 -0.03
CA TYR A 188 5.57 0.26 -0.65
C TYR A 188 5.43 0.27 -2.18
N CYS A 189 5.59 -0.87 -2.85
CA CYS A 189 5.39 -0.98 -4.30
C CYS A 189 3.97 -0.58 -4.73
N MET A 190 2.96 -0.95 -3.92
CA MET A 190 1.58 -0.52 -4.13
C MET A 190 1.45 1.01 -4.05
N SER A 191 2.16 1.66 -3.12
CA SER A 191 2.17 3.13 -2.97
C SER A 191 2.85 3.89 -4.12
N ILE A 192 3.65 3.22 -4.98
CA ILE A 192 4.32 3.84 -6.14
C ILE A 192 3.66 3.39 -7.47
N ARG A 193 2.54 2.67 -7.42
CA ARG A 193 1.83 2.07 -8.58
C ARG A 193 2.52 0.87 -9.23
N ASP A 194 3.52 0.25 -8.61
CA ASP A 194 4.13 -0.98 -9.13
C ASP A 194 3.33 -2.22 -8.68
N PHE A 195 2.13 -2.36 -9.22
CA PHE A 195 1.20 -3.46 -8.89
C PHE A 195 1.73 -4.82 -9.32
N LYS A 196 2.60 -4.88 -10.34
CA LYS A 196 3.16 -6.14 -10.84
C LYS A 196 4.10 -6.78 -9.82
N LYS A 197 5.04 -6.01 -9.28
CA LYS A 197 5.92 -6.49 -8.21
C LYS A 197 5.16 -6.71 -6.91
N ALA A 198 4.22 -5.83 -6.58
CA ALA A 198 3.40 -5.97 -5.39
C ALA A 198 2.61 -7.29 -5.41
N ALA A 199 1.96 -7.63 -6.52
CA ALA A 199 1.19 -8.87 -6.66
C ALA A 199 2.05 -10.13 -6.46
N SER A 200 3.24 -10.20 -7.07
CA SER A 200 4.13 -11.34 -6.85
C SER A 200 4.61 -11.46 -5.41
N LEU A 201 4.94 -10.34 -4.77
CA LEU A 201 5.40 -10.34 -3.38
C LEU A 201 4.29 -10.75 -2.42
N PHE A 202 3.07 -10.23 -2.63
CA PHE A 202 1.93 -10.56 -1.79
C PHE A 202 1.52 -12.02 -1.92
N LEU A 203 1.44 -12.57 -3.14
CA LEU A 203 1.08 -13.97 -3.36
C LEU A 203 2.03 -14.95 -2.68
N ASP A 204 3.33 -14.67 -2.69
CA ASP A 204 4.32 -15.50 -1.98
C ASP A 204 4.12 -15.52 -0.46
N THR A 205 3.51 -14.47 0.09
CA THR A 205 3.38 -14.24 1.54
C THR A 205 2.02 -14.55 2.12
N VAL A 206 1.00 -14.85 1.30
CA VAL A 206 -0.38 -15.12 1.80
C VAL A 206 -0.40 -16.26 2.81
N ALA A 207 0.31 -17.35 2.50
CA ALA A 207 0.33 -18.56 3.32
C ALA A 207 0.94 -18.39 4.70
N THR A 208 1.80 -17.39 4.86
CA THR A 208 2.63 -17.22 6.06
C THR A 208 2.68 -15.77 6.49
N PHE A 209 1.50 -15.15 6.45
CA PHE A 209 1.34 -13.79 6.91
C PHE A 209 1.41 -13.71 8.44
N THR A 210 2.42 -12.98 8.92
CA THR A 210 2.66 -12.73 10.36
C THR A 210 2.73 -11.22 10.68
N SER A 211 2.44 -10.36 9.70
CA SER A 211 2.67 -8.90 9.79
C SER A 211 1.45 -8.12 10.30
N TYR A 212 0.91 -8.49 11.46
CA TYR A 212 -0.24 -7.82 12.10
C TYR A 212 0.04 -6.38 12.55
N GLU A 213 1.31 -5.96 12.56
CA GLU A 213 1.74 -4.58 12.79
C GLU A 213 1.29 -3.63 11.68
N LEU A 214 1.26 -4.11 10.43
CA LEU A 214 0.94 -3.30 9.27
C LEU A 214 -0.57 -3.23 9.08
N MET A 215 -1.21 -4.39 9.10
CA MET A 215 -2.61 -4.52 8.74
C MET A 215 -3.19 -5.86 9.19
N ASP A 216 -4.52 -5.92 9.24
CA ASP A 216 -5.22 -7.17 9.52
C ASP A 216 -5.15 -8.12 8.32
N TYR A 217 -5.19 -9.43 8.56
CA TYR A 217 -5.11 -10.45 7.53
C TYR A 217 -6.23 -10.30 6.49
N GLN A 218 -7.44 -9.91 6.90
CA GLN A 218 -8.53 -9.65 5.96
C GLN A 218 -8.17 -8.52 4.99
N THR A 219 -7.65 -7.41 5.51
CA THR A 219 -7.22 -6.26 4.69
C THR A 219 -6.04 -6.62 3.78
N PHE A 220 -5.09 -7.42 4.27
CA PHE A 220 -3.99 -7.94 3.46
C PHE A 220 -4.48 -8.75 2.26
N VAL A 221 -5.45 -9.65 2.47
CA VAL A 221 -6.05 -10.43 1.37
C VAL A 221 -6.78 -9.51 0.39
N THR A 222 -7.48 -8.47 0.85
CA THR A 222 -8.13 -7.51 -0.07
C THR A 222 -7.13 -6.81 -1.00
N TYR A 223 -5.99 -6.36 -0.46
CA TYR A 223 -4.96 -5.69 -1.26
C TYR A 223 -4.25 -6.65 -2.19
N THR A 224 -4.05 -7.89 -1.75
CA THR A 224 -3.51 -8.96 -2.59
C THR A 224 -4.41 -9.20 -3.79
N VAL A 225 -5.72 -9.36 -3.57
CA VAL A 225 -6.70 -9.55 -4.67
C VAL A 225 -6.69 -8.36 -5.62
N PHE A 226 -6.72 -7.12 -5.11
CA PHE A 226 -6.68 -5.93 -5.95
C PHE A 226 -5.42 -5.86 -6.82
N CYS A 227 -4.24 -6.06 -6.21
CA CYS A 227 -2.98 -6.06 -6.96
C CYS A 227 -2.94 -7.19 -8.01
N CYS A 228 -3.40 -8.39 -7.67
CA CYS A 228 -3.40 -9.54 -8.55
C CYS A 228 -4.33 -9.36 -9.75
N THR A 229 -5.50 -8.75 -9.57
CA THR A 229 -6.46 -8.53 -10.68
C THR A 229 -5.92 -7.61 -11.78
N ILE A 230 -5.01 -6.69 -11.45
CA ILE A 230 -4.34 -5.84 -12.45
C ILE A 230 -3.06 -6.49 -13.00
N ALA A 231 -2.29 -7.14 -12.14
CA ALA A 231 -0.94 -7.59 -12.49
C ALA A 231 -0.91 -8.90 -13.27
N LEU A 232 -1.80 -9.83 -12.94
CA LEU A 232 -1.77 -11.19 -13.46
C LEU A 232 -2.69 -11.38 -14.65
N GLU A 233 -2.24 -12.20 -15.59
CA GLU A 233 -3.07 -12.69 -16.68
C GLU A 233 -4.06 -13.76 -16.19
N ARG A 234 -5.16 -13.93 -16.93
CA ARG A 234 -6.29 -14.79 -16.57
C ARG A 234 -5.92 -16.23 -16.16
N PRO A 235 -4.99 -16.94 -16.83
CA PRO A 235 -4.59 -18.29 -16.43
C PRO A 235 -3.91 -18.33 -15.06
N LYS A 236 -2.97 -17.41 -14.83
CA LYS A 236 -2.23 -17.32 -13.56
C LYS A 236 -3.15 -16.90 -12.41
N LEU A 237 -4.05 -15.96 -12.67
CA LEU A 237 -5.05 -15.53 -11.69
C LEU A 237 -5.96 -16.68 -11.26
N ARG A 238 -6.35 -17.57 -12.19
CA ARG A 238 -7.15 -18.76 -11.86
C ARG A 238 -6.41 -19.71 -10.93
N GLU A 239 -5.14 -19.99 -11.23
CA GLU A 239 -4.34 -20.97 -10.50
C GLU A 239 -3.94 -20.46 -9.11
N GLN A 240 -3.47 -19.22 -9.03
CA GLN A 240 -2.89 -18.68 -7.79
C GLN A 240 -3.93 -18.05 -6.87
N VAL A 241 -4.97 -17.40 -7.42
CA VAL A 241 -5.96 -16.64 -6.61
C VAL A 241 -7.26 -17.40 -6.45
N ILE A 242 -7.89 -17.82 -7.55
CA ILE A 242 -9.23 -18.44 -7.50
C ILE A 242 -9.18 -19.85 -6.93
N LYS A 243 -8.12 -20.61 -7.19
CA LYS A 243 -7.91 -21.95 -6.64
C LYS A 243 -7.13 -21.98 -5.33
N GLY A 244 -6.59 -20.83 -4.88
CA GLY A 244 -5.84 -20.74 -3.62
C GLY A 244 -6.79 -20.91 -2.43
N SER A 245 -6.55 -21.92 -1.60
CA SER A 245 -7.40 -22.26 -0.44
C SER A 245 -7.46 -21.12 0.58
N GLU A 246 -6.31 -20.53 0.91
CA GLU A 246 -6.18 -19.47 1.91
C GLU A 246 -6.97 -18.22 1.54
N ILE A 247 -6.89 -17.83 0.25
CA ILE A 247 -7.60 -16.67 -0.28
C ILE A 247 -9.10 -16.97 -0.30
N LEU A 248 -9.52 -18.17 -0.72
CA LEU A 248 -10.92 -18.56 -0.74
C LEU A 248 -11.56 -18.54 0.66
N GLU A 249 -10.88 -19.05 1.67
CA GLU A 249 -11.35 -19.06 3.05
C GLU A 249 -11.67 -17.64 3.55
N VAL A 250 -10.76 -16.70 3.34
CA VAL A 250 -10.97 -15.30 3.72
C VAL A 250 -12.04 -14.63 2.86
N LEU A 251 -12.09 -14.93 1.56
CA LEU A 251 -13.11 -14.41 0.65
C LEU A 251 -14.55 -14.81 1.04
N HIS A 252 -14.75 -15.87 1.82
CA HIS A 252 -16.07 -16.19 2.36
C HIS A 252 -16.58 -15.14 3.36
N SER A 253 -15.68 -14.52 4.13
CA SER A 253 -16.03 -13.43 5.05
C SER A 253 -16.25 -12.09 4.34
N LEU A 254 -15.70 -11.92 3.12
CA LEU A 254 -15.72 -10.68 2.36
C LEU A 254 -16.48 -10.84 1.02
N PRO A 255 -17.82 -10.78 1.02
CA PRO A 255 -18.63 -11.06 -0.17
C PRO A 255 -18.41 -10.05 -1.31
N ASN A 256 -18.06 -8.80 -1.01
CA ASN A 256 -17.81 -7.77 -2.02
C ASN A 256 -16.53 -8.04 -2.81
N VAL A 257 -15.45 -8.46 -2.14
CA VAL A 257 -14.17 -8.78 -2.80
C VAL A 257 -14.30 -10.08 -3.59
N LYS A 258 -15.05 -11.06 -3.04
CA LYS A 258 -15.38 -12.29 -3.74
C LYS A 258 -16.14 -12.01 -5.04
N SER A 259 -17.25 -11.28 -4.94
CA SER A 259 -18.04 -10.93 -6.11
C SER A 259 -17.25 -10.11 -7.13
N PHE A 260 -16.35 -9.22 -6.70
CA PHE A 260 -15.42 -8.51 -7.59
C PHE A 260 -14.55 -9.45 -8.42
N LEU A 261 -13.89 -10.42 -7.76
CA LEU A 261 -12.99 -11.37 -8.42
C LEU A 261 -13.74 -12.33 -9.35
N PHE A 262 -14.82 -12.93 -8.86
CA PHE A 262 -15.59 -13.93 -9.62
C PHE A 262 -16.36 -13.30 -10.78
N SER A 263 -16.93 -12.10 -10.63
CA SER A 263 -17.64 -11.43 -11.75
C SER A 263 -16.73 -11.16 -12.95
N LEU A 264 -15.48 -10.78 -12.73
CA LEU A 264 -14.50 -10.62 -13.81
C LEU A 264 -14.13 -11.96 -14.46
N TYR A 265 -13.92 -13.00 -13.64
CA TYR A 265 -13.50 -14.31 -14.13
C TYR A 265 -14.62 -15.05 -14.91
N ASP A 266 -15.85 -15.00 -14.39
CA ASP A 266 -17.06 -15.61 -14.96
C ASP A 266 -17.68 -14.79 -16.11
N CYS A 267 -17.02 -13.69 -16.50
CA CYS A 267 -17.44 -12.78 -17.58
C CYS A 267 -18.81 -12.10 -17.34
N GLN A 268 -19.19 -11.85 -16.08
CA GLN A 268 -20.40 -11.13 -15.72
C GLN A 268 -20.13 -9.62 -15.60
N TYR A 269 -20.04 -8.94 -16.74
CA TYR A 269 -19.55 -7.56 -16.78
C TYR A 269 -20.49 -6.52 -16.15
N ALA A 270 -21.81 -6.71 -16.23
CA ALA A 270 -22.77 -5.81 -15.61
C ALA A 270 -22.67 -5.78 -14.07
N SER A 271 -22.46 -6.93 -13.43
CA SER A 271 -22.23 -6.99 -11.98
C SER A 271 -20.85 -6.46 -11.62
N PHE A 272 -19.83 -6.76 -12.44
CA PHE A 272 -18.48 -6.24 -12.28
C PHE A 272 -18.44 -4.70 -12.23
N PHE A 273 -19.16 -4.00 -13.11
CA PHE A 273 -19.18 -2.52 -13.11
C PHE A 273 -19.81 -1.93 -11.84
N ARG A 274 -20.86 -2.57 -11.30
CA ARG A 274 -21.47 -2.14 -10.04
C ARG A 274 -20.51 -2.30 -8.86
N ILE A 275 -19.81 -3.43 -8.81
CA ILE A 275 -18.84 -3.71 -7.74
C ILE A 275 -17.58 -2.85 -7.90
N LEU A 276 -17.17 -2.55 -9.13
CA LEU A 276 -16.05 -1.65 -9.42
C LEU A 276 -16.28 -0.25 -8.85
N ALA A 277 -17.53 0.24 -8.86
CA ALA A 277 -17.88 1.52 -8.21
C ALA A 277 -17.71 1.46 -6.69
N TRP A 278 -18.07 0.34 -6.06
CA TRP A 278 -17.79 0.12 -4.63
C TRP A 278 -16.28 0.07 -4.35
N VAL A 279 -15.51 -0.62 -5.21
CA VAL A 279 -14.04 -0.66 -5.10
C VAL A 279 -13.44 0.75 -5.23
N GLU A 280 -13.93 1.56 -6.18
CA GLU A 280 -13.52 2.96 -6.33
C GLU A 280 -13.70 3.75 -5.04
N GLU A 281 -14.87 3.64 -4.39
CA GLU A 281 -15.11 4.29 -3.11
C GLU A 281 -14.13 3.80 -2.05
N THR A 282 -13.95 2.48 -1.90
CA THR A 282 -13.01 1.94 -0.90
C THR A 282 -11.57 2.42 -1.10
N MET A 283 -11.09 2.48 -2.34
CA MET A 283 -9.74 2.95 -2.65
C MET A 283 -9.57 4.44 -2.47
N GLN A 284 -10.63 5.24 -2.68
CA GLN A 284 -10.59 6.68 -2.47
C GLN A 284 -10.35 7.03 -1.00
N TYR A 285 -10.88 6.23 -0.08
CA TYR A 285 -10.76 6.40 1.36
C TYR A 285 -9.54 5.69 1.97
N ASP A 286 -8.80 4.94 1.16
CA ASP A 286 -7.58 4.30 1.62
C ASP A 286 -6.35 5.20 1.41
N ARG A 287 -5.57 5.47 2.47
CA ARG A 287 -4.42 6.38 2.43
C ARG A 287 -3.39 6.00 1.36
N LEU A 288 -3.15 4.71 1.18
CA LEU A 288 -2.13 4.22 0.25
C LEU A 288 -2.59 4.26 -1.21
N LEU A 289 -3.87 3.96 -1.46
CA LEU A 289 -4.44 3.84 -2.81
C LEU A 289 -5.14 5.12 -3.31
N SER A 290 -5.49 6.06 -2.44
CA SER A 290 -6.20 7.30 -2.80
C SER A 290 -5.47 8.21 -3.79
N PRO A 291 -4.12 8.28 -3.86
CA PRO A 291 -3.47 9.00 -4.95
C PRO A 291 -3.60 8.29 -6.32
N HIS A 292 -4.06 7.04 -6.34
CA HIS A 292 -3.93 6.11 -7.45
C HIS A 292 -5.26 5.44 -7.87
N TYR A 293 -6.38 5.66 -7.17
CA TYR A 293 -7.67 5.04 -7.48
C TYR A 293 -8.10 5.24 -8.94
N ARG A 294 -7.95 6.47 -9.49
CA ARG A 294 -8.30 6.77 -10.89
C ARG A 294 -7.51 5.94 -11.89
N TYR A 295 -6.24 5.67 -11.58
CA TYR A 295 -5.40 4.81 -12.41
C TYR A 295 -5.93 3.37 -12.34
N TYR A 296 -6.19 2.86 -11.14
CA TYR A 296 -6.69 1.51 -10.92
C TYR A 296 -7.98 1.23 -11.70
N ILE A 297 -8.99 2.10 -11.57
CA ILE A 297 -10.29 1.94 -12.25
C ILE A 297 -10.14 1.98 -13.76
N ARG A 298 -9.31 2.89 -14.26
CA ARG A 298 -9.06 3.00 -15.70
C ARG A 298 -8.42 1.73 -16.25
N GLU A 299 -7.43 1.17 -15.56
CA GLU A 299 -6.81 -0.09 -15.97
C GLU A 299 -7.79 -1.26 -15.88
N MET A 300 -8.60 -1.35 -14.82
CA MET A 300 -9.63 -2.41 -14.71
C MET A 300 -10.67 -2.36 -15.84
N ARG A 301 -11.08 -1.16 -16.27
CA ARG A 301 -11.97 -1.00 -17.44
C ARG A 301 -11.31 -1.52 -18.71
N ILE A 302 -10.03 -1.19 -18.94
CA ILE A 302 -9.28 -1.69 -20.10
C ILE A 302 -9.19 -3.22 -20.07
N VAL A 303 -8.91 -3.82 -18.92
CA VAL A 303 -8.84 -5.29 -18.77
C VAL A 303 -10.19 -5.93 -19.11
N ALA A 304 -11.29 -5.42 -18.56
CA ALA A 304 -12.63 -5.94 -18.83
C ALA A 304 -13.02 -5.83 -20.31
N TYR A 305 -12.74 -4.67 -20.95
CA TYR A 305 -12.98 -4.49 -22.38
C TYR A 305 -12.09 -5.40 -23.23
N SER A 306 -10.79 -5.49 -22.91
CA SER A 306 -9.87 -6.37 -23.62
C SER A 306 -10.31 -7.84 -23.56
N GLN A 307 -10.78 -8.30 -22.40
CA GLN A 307 -11.25 -9.67 -22.21
C GLN A 307 -12.46 -10.00 -23.09
N LEU A 308 -13.45 -9.10 -23.20
CA LEU A 308 -14.58 -9.29 -24.11
C LEU A 308 -14.15 -9.22 -25.59
N LEU A 309 -13.29 -8.26 -25.94
CA LEU A 309 -12.85 -8.07 -27.32
C LEU A 309 -11.96 -9.23 -27.81
N GLU A 310 -11.22 -9.90 -26.94
CA GLU A 310 -10.30 -10.98 -27.33
C GLU A 310 -11.04 -12.20 -27.89
N SER A 311 -12.24 -12.50 -27.38
CA SER A 311 -13.06 -13.64 -27.79
C SER A 311 -13.78 -13.44 -29.13
N TYR A 312 -13.94 -12.20 -29.60
CA TYR A 312 -14.73 -11.87 -30.80
C TYR A 312 -13.91 -11.12 -31.84
N ARG A 313 -14.07 -11.48 -33.12
CA ARG A 313 -13.47 -10.73 -34.24
C ARG A 313 -14.22 -9.42 -34.53
N SER A 314 -15.54 -9.48 -34.43
CA SER A 314 -16.44 -8.33 -34.58
C SER A 314 -17.61 -8.48 -33.61
N LEU A 315 -18.09 -7.36 -33.09
CA LEU A 315 -19.21 -7.28 -32.15
C LEU A 315 -19.98 -5.98 -32.37
N THR A 316 -21.28 -5.98 -32.11
CA THR A 316 -22.09 -4.75 -32.19
C THR A 316 -21.94 -3.92 -30.92
N LEU A 317 -21.96 -2.59 -31.06
CA LEU A 317 -21.93 -1.67 -29.93
C LEU A 317 -23.12 -1.87 -28.98
N ALA A 318 -24.29 -2.23 -29.52
CA ALA A 318 -25.49 -2.52 -28.74
C ALA A 318 -25.31 -3.75 -27.83
N TYR A 319 -24.73 -4.84 -28.36
CA TYR A 319 -24.43 -6.04 -27.56
C TYR A 319 -23.41 -5.74 -26.45
N MET A 320 -22.38 -4.95 -26.78
CA MET A 320 -21.41 -4.52 -25.78
C MET A 320 -22.07 -3.66 -24.69
N ALA A 321 -22.97 -2.75 -25.07
CA ALA A 321 -23.71 -1.91 -24.12
C ALA A 321 -24.57 -2.76 -23.17
N GLU A 322 -25.30 -3.74 -23.70
CA GLU A 322 -26.15 -4.65 -22.92
C GLU A 322 -25.34 -5.53 -21.96
N THR A 323 -24.22 -6.11 -22.42
CA THR A 323 -23.37 -6.99 -21.60
C THR A 323 -22.71 -6.26 -20.43
N PHE A 324 -22.30 -5.01 -20.62
CA PHE A 324 -21.76 -4.15 -19.56
C PHE A 324 -22.84 -3.43 -18.74
N GLY A 325 -24.10 -3.46 -19.19
CA GLY A 325 -25.22 -2.79 -18.51
C GLY A 325 -25.14 -1.26 -18.55
N VAL A 326 -24.59 -0.70 -19.64
CA VAL A 326 -24.37 0.75 -19.83
C VAL A 326 -24.96 1.21 -21.16
N THR A 327 -25.06 2.53 -21.38
CA THR A 327 -25.54 3.10 -22.64
C THR A 327 -24.49 3.01 -23.76
N VAL A 328 -24.95 2.92 -25.01
CA VAL A 328 -24.07 2.91 -26.20
C VAL A 328 -23.17 4.13 -26.26
N GLU A 329 -23.68 5.32 -25.93
CA GLU A 329 -22.91 6.57 -25.93
C GLU A 329 -21.74 6.54 -24.95
N PHE A 330 -21.94 5.92 -23.79
CA PHE A 330 -20.90 5.75 -22.77
C PHE A 330 -19.76 4.87 -23.28
N ILE A 331 -20.09 3.73 -23.92
CA ILE A 331 -19.08 2.83 -24.49
C ILE A 331 -18.32 3.50 -25.63
N ASP A 332 -19.00 4.25 -26.50
CA ASP A 332 -18.36 4.98 -27.61
C ASP A 332 -17.32 5.99 -27.07
N GLN A 333 -17.67 6.77 -26.04
CA GLN A 333 -16.75 7.72 -25.40
C GLN A 333 -15.57 7.04 -24.69
N GLU A 334 -15.78 5.91 -24.00
CA GLU A 334 -14.70 5.21 -23.32
C GLU A 334 -13.75 4.51 -24.29
N LEU A 335 -14.28 3.76 -25.25
CA LEU A 335 -13.48 3.03 -26.22
C LEU A 335 -12.68 3.99 -27.10
N SER A 336 -13.28 5.08 -27.59
CA SER A 336 -12.56 6.09 -28.39
C SER A 336 -11.34 6.65 -27.64
N ARG A 337 -11.47 6.93 -26.34
CA ARG A 337 -10.35 7.39 -25.50
C ARG A 337 -9.24 6.33 -25.37
N PHE A 338 -9.60 5.06 -25.18
CA PHE A 338 -8.63 3.97 -25.02
C PHE A 338 -7.96 3.54 -26.32
N ILE A 339 -8.69 3.61 -27.44
CA ILE A 339 -8.16 3.38 -28.79
C ILE A 339 -7.20 4.51 -29.15
N ALA A 340 -7.56 5.77 -28.90
CA ALA A 340 -6.67 6.92 -29.13
C ALA A 340 -5.38 6.84 -28.29
N ALA A 341 -5.47 6.32 -27.05
CA ALA A 341 -4.31 6.06 -26.21
C ALA A 341 -3.51 4.81 -26.63
N GLY A 342 -3.98 4.03 -27.60
CA GLY A 342 -3.35 2.80 -28.08
C GLY A 342 -3.35 1.67 -27.05
N ARG A 343 -4.28 1.68 -26.09
CA ARG A 343 -4.43 0.66 -25.03
C ARG A 343 -5.37 -0.47 -25.42
N LEU A 344 -6.33 -0.18 -26.32
CA LEU A 344 -7.21 -1.18 -26.92
C LEU A 344 -6.96 -1.24 -28.42
N HIS A 345 -6.81 -2.45 -28.95
CA HIS A 345 -6.56 -2.71 -30.37
C HIS A 345 -7.85 -3.04 -31.10
N CYS A 346 -8.77 -2.09 -31.16
CA CYS A 346 -10.01 -2.21 -31.91
C CYS A 346 -10.30 -0.94 -32.71
N LYS A 347 -11.17 -1.05 -33.70
CA LYS A 347 -11.69 0.04 -34.50
C LYS A 347 -13.20 0.08 -34.34
N ILE A 348 -13.76 1.27 -34.23
CA ILE A 348 -15.19 1.49 -34.10
C ILE A 348 -15.69 2.01 -35.44
N ASP A 349 -16.64 1.30 -36.05
CA ASP A 349 -17.48 1.82 -37.12
C ASP A 349 -18.81 2.28 -36.53
N LYS A 350 -18.97 3.60 -36.41
CA LYS A 350 -20.16 4.23 -35.83
C LYS A 350 -21.38 4.17 -36.75
N VAL A 351 -21.17 4.11 -38.07
CA VAL A 351 -22.28 4.03 -39.05
C VAL A 351 -22.83 2.61 -39.07
N GLY A 352 -21.93 1.61 -39.10
CA GLY A 352 -22.30 0.21 -39.01
C GLY A 352 -22.71 -0.24 -37.60
N GLY A 353 -22.34 0.52 -36.56
CA GLY A 353 -22.58 0.16 -35.16
C GLY A 353 -21.76 -1.04 -34.70
N ILE A 354 -20.59 -1.28 -35.33
CA ILE A 354 -19.76 -2.48 -35.15
C ILE A 354 -18.39 -2.06 -34.60
N VAL A 355 -17.87 -2.86 -33.68
CA VAL A 355 -16.49 -2.81 -33.21
C VAL A 355 -15.74 -3.98 -33.82
N GLU A 356 -14.72 -3.68 -34.61
CA GLU A 356 -13.82 -4.67 -35.19
C GLU A 356 -12.54 -4.75 -34.38
N THR A 357 -12.13 -5.95 -34.01
CA THR A 357 -10.90 -6.16 -33.26
C THR A 357 -9.75 -6.36 -34.25
N ASN A 358 -8.66 -5.62 -34.04
CA ASN A 358 -7.44 -5.78 -34.80
C ASN A 358 -6.43 -6.49 -33.92
N ARG A 359 -5.92 -7.64 -34.35
CA ARG A 359 -4.88 -8.36 -33.60
C ARG A 359 -3.53 -7.87 -34.11
N PRO A 360 -2.83 -6.98 -33.39
CA PRO A 360 -1.51 -6.55 -33.81
C PRO A 360 -0.53 -7.73 -33.72
N ASP A 361 0.32 -7.90 -34.73
CA ASP A 361 1.41 -8.85 -34.68
C ASP A 361 2.34 -8.55 -33.50
N SER A 362 2.73 -9.58 -32.76
CA SER A 362 3.64 -9.48 -31.61
C SER A 362 4.94 -8.72 -31.94
N LYS A 363 5.47 -8.92 -33.15
CA LYS A 363 6.67 -8.20 -33.63
C LYS A 363 6.45 -6.69 -33.77
N ASN A 364 5.28 -6.26 -34.23
CA ASN A 364 4.98 -4.84 -34.40
C ASN A 364 4.84 -4.15 -33.04
N TRP A 365 4.20 -4.82 -32.08
CA TRP A 365 4.14 -4.32 -30.70
C TRP A 365 5.53 -4.20 -30.06
N GLN A 366 6.37 -5.24 -30.18
CA GLN A 366 7.74 -5.23 -29.68
C GLN A 366 8.60 -4.14 -30.34
N TYR A 367 8.47 -3.95 -31.65
CA TYR A 367 9.16 -2.91 -32.40
C TYR A 367 8.79 -1.51 -31.88
N GLN A 368 7.50 -1.22 -31.75
CA GLN A 368 7.03 0.07 -31.20
C GLN A 368 7.46 0.29 -29.74
N ALA A 369 7.43 -0.76 -28.93
CA ALA A 369 7.87 -0.70 -27.53
C ALA A 369 9.38 -0.38 -27.44
N THR A 370 10.19 -1.02 -28.28
CA THR A 370 11.65 -0.80 -28.35
C THR A 370 11.98 0.64 -28.74
N ILE A 371 11.28 1.20 -29.74
CA ILE A 371 11.48 2.60 -30.14
C ILE A 371 11.15 3.55 -28.98
N ARG A 372 9.98 3.38 -28.35
CA ARG A 372 9.56 4.25 -27.23
C ARG A 372 10.56 4.22 -26.08
N GLN A 373 11.03 3.02 -25.69
CA GLN A 373 11.99 2.87 -24.61
C GLN A 373 13.38 3.41 -25.00
N GLY A 374 13.76 3.22 -26.28
CA GLY A 374 14.96 3.79 -26.88
C GLY A 374 14.99 5.31 -26.83
N ASP A 375 13.89 5.96 -27.21
CA ASP A 375 13.77 7.43 -27.17
C ASP A 375 13.90 7.98 -25.74
N ILE A 376 13.30 7.32 -24.75
CA ILE A 376 13.44 7.72 -23.34
C ILE A 376 14.90 7.62 -22.89
N LEU A 377 15.58 6.53 -23.26
CA LEU A 377 16.98 6.32 -22.92
C LEU A 377 17.89 7.35 -23.60
N LEU A 378 17.74 7.56 -24.91
CA LEU A 378 18.51 8.53 -25.68
C LEU A 378 18.37 9.94 -25.09
N ASN A 379 17.15 10.35 -24.72
CA ASN A 379 16.91 11.63 -24.07
C ASN A 379 17.63 11.77 -22.72
N ARG A 380 17.69 10.70 -21.91
CA ARG A 380 18.45 10.73 -20.64
C ARG A 380 19.96 10.81 -20.89
N VAL A 381 20.48 10.01 -21.81
CA VAL A 381 21.90 9.99 -22.17
C VAL A 381 22.33 11.36 -22.70
N GLN A 382 21.52 11.98 -23.54
CA GLN A 382 21.79 13.32 -24.08
C GLN A 382 21.79 14.41 -22.99
N LYS A 383 20.90 14.31 -21.98
CA LYS A 383 20.94 15.21 -20.82
C LYS A 383 22.18 14.99 -19.96
N LEU A 384 22.53 13.73 -19.70
CA LEU A 384 23.75 13.36 -18.95
C LEU A 384 25.02 13.86 -19.64
N SER A 385 25.14 13.66 -20.96
CA SER A 385 26.33 14.11 -21.71
C SER A 385 26.52 15.62 -21.67
N ARG A 386 25.42 16.40 -21.70
CA ARG A 386 25.48 17.85 -21.52
C ARG A 386 25.95 18.28 -20.13
N VAL A 387 25.61 17.53 -19.08
CA VAL A 387 26.05 17.82 -17.71
C VAL A 387 27.50 17.42 -17.48
N ILE A 388 27.97 16.33 -18.12
CA ILE A 388 29.35 15.83 -17.96
C ILE A 388 30.35 16.65 -18.78
N ASN A 389 29.93 17.22 -19.91
CA ASN A 389 30.80 18.01 -20.80
C ASN A 389 30.92 19.49 -20.40
N ILE A 390 30.18 19.96 -19.38
CA ILE A 390 30.37 21.25 -18.70
C ILE A 390 31.27 21.00 -17.50
#